data_AF-A0A9D5RBC0-F1
#
_entry.id   AF-A0A9D5RBC0-F1
#
_cell.length_a   1.000
_cell.length_b   1.000
_cell.length_c   1.000
_cell.angle_alpha   90.00
_cell.angle_beta   90.00
_cell.angle_gamma   90.00
#
_symmetry.space_group_name_H-M   'P 1'
#
loop_
_entity.id
_entity.type
_entity.pdbx_description
1 polymer ?
#
loop_
_entity_poly.entity_id
_entity_poly.type
_entity_poly.pdbx_seq_one_letter_code
_entity_poly.pdbx_strand_id
1 'polypeptide(L)'
;MALVNMRDLLRQAEAGNYAVGSFSAANMECIRGVIRAAEDCRAPVILQVAEIRLPYSPLPLIGPMMLAAARQASVPVAVHLDHGKTMECLREALELGFTSVMCDGSDLPIDRNVALARETVRLASRTGAAVEAEVGRVGRGEDGSELKEQIASFEDCLRMDETGIDALAVGIGNAHGLYTAEPRLRYDVLEEIRGRVRAALVMHGGTGLTDEQFRRVIRLGMRKINIATDIFMAQAGACRGTDIFQNIAASVEAVRKTVARYIKLFGSEGKA
;
A
#
# COMPACT_ATOMS: atom_id res chain seq x y z
N MET A 1 5.09 5.02 20.68
CA MET A 1 4.30 5.97 19.86
C MET A 1 3.60 5.18 18.78
N ALA A 2 2.36 5.53 18.42
CA ALA A 2 1.55 4.78 17.46
C ALA A 2 1.94 5.03 15.99
N LEU A 3 2.38 6.25 15.65
CA LEU A 3 3.01 6.52 14.36
C LEU A 3 4.40 5.84 14.33
N VAL A 4 4.59 4.90 13.40
CA VAL A 4 5.81 4.10 13.27
C VAL A 4 6.32 4.07 11.83
N ASN A 5 7.57 3.64 11.65
CA ASN A 5 8.14 3.44 10.33
C ASN A 5 7.58 2.18 9.66
N MET A 6 7.29 2.23 8.35
CA MET A 6 6.82 1.06 7.61
C MET A 6 7.82 -0.10 7.66
N ARG A 7 9.13 0.18 7.68
CA ARG A 7 10.20 -0.82 7.82
C ARG A 7 9.98 -1.72 9.04
N ASP A 8 9.58 -1.14 10.17
CA ASP A 8 9.34 -1.90 11.40
C ASP A 8 8.13 -2.82 11.28
N LEU A 9 7.05 -2.33 10.67
CA LEU A 9 5.84 -3.11 10.43
C LEU A 9 6.14 -4.32 9.53
N LEU A 10 6.88 -4.11 8.43
CA LEU A 10 7.18 -5.17 7.47
C LEU A 10 8.18 -6.19 8.03
N ARG A 11 9.13 -5.75 8.85
CA ARG A 11 10.03 -6.66 9.57
C ARG A 11 9.27 -7.57 10.55
N GLN A 12 8.31 -7.03 11.28
CA GLN A 12 7.45 -7.83 12.17
C GLN A 12 6.56 -8.79 11.37
N ALA A 13 6.03 -8.34 10.24
CA ALA A 13 5.25 -9.16 9.31
C ALA A 13 6.06 -10.33 8.75
N GLU A 14 7.32 -10.10 8.40
CA GLU A 14 8.24 -11.16 7.97
C GLU A 14 8.45 -12.20 9.07
N ALA A 15 8.79 -11.75 10.28
CA ALA A 15 9.01 -12.64 11.42
C ALA A 15 7.74 -13.41 11.84
N GLY A 16 6.57 -12.79 11.70
CA GLY A 16 5.28 -13.37 12.05
C GLY A 16 4.58 -14.13 10.91
N ASN A 17 5.16 -14.16 9.71
CA ASN A 17 4.61 -14.75 8.50
C ASN A 17 3.16 -14.31 8.19
N TYR A 18 2.90 -13.01 8.27
CA TYR A 18 1.64 -12.37 7.90
C TYR A 18 1.89 -11.20 6.94
N ALA A 19 0.82 -10.55 6.46
CA ALA A 19 0.94 -9.30 5.72
C ALA A 19 0.23 -8.14 6.42
N VAL A 20 0.82 -6.96 6.31
CA VAL A 20 0.23 -5.70 6.76
C VAL A 20 -0.61 -5.13 5.62
N GLY A 21 -1.87 -4.81 5.92
CA GLY A 21 -2.74 -4.16 4.94
C GLY A 21 -2.33 -2.68 4.76
N SER A 22 -2.18 -2.28 3.50
CA SER A 22 -2.01 -0.88 3.09
C SER A 22 -3.31 -0.38 2.47
N PHE A 23 -3.98 0.51 3.17
CA PHE A 23 -5.35 0.89 2.87
C PHE A 23 -5.41 2.33 2.37
N SER A 24 -5.91 2.51 1.14
CA SER A 24 -5.98 3.83 0.52
C SER A 24 -7.08 4.70 1.13
N ALA A 25 -6.72 5.95 1.46
CA ALA A 25 -7.63 6.96 1.97
C ALA A 25 -7.91 8.04 0.93
N ALA A 26 -9.19 8.28 0.65
CA ALA A 26 -9.64 9.38 -0.19
C ALA A 26 -10.02 10.62 0.62
N ASN A 27 -10.47 10.45 1.87
CA ASN A 27 -10.96 11.52 2.71
C ASN A 27 -10.89 11.16 4.21
N MET A 28 -11.41 12.03 5.07
CA MET A 28 -11.42 11.83 6.52
C MET A 28 -12.20 10.57 6.94
N GLU A 29 -13.29 10.25 6.25
CA GLU A 29 -14.12 9.07 6.54
C GLU A 29 -13.35 7.76 6.30
N CYS A 30 -12.60 7.66 5.19
CA CYS A 30 -11.68 6.55 4.95
C CYS A 30 -10.68 6.40 6.10
N ILE A 31 -10.00 7.51 6.47
CA ILE A 31 -8.99 7.51 7.54
C ILE A 31 -9.59 6.98 8.84
N ARG A 32 -10.75 7.52 9.24
CA ARG A 32 -11.45 7.10 10.47
C ARG A 32 -11.84 5.62 10.43
N GLY A 33 -12.34 5.14 9.29
CA GLY A 33 -12.72 3.74 9.12
C GLY A 33 -11.53 2.78 9.22
N VAL A 34 -10.41 3.12 8.58
CA VAL A 34 -9.16 2.32 8.62
C VAL A 34 -8.62 2.26 10.05
N ILE A 35 -8.47 3.40 10.71
CA ILE A 35 -7.96 3.46 12.09
C ILE A 35 -8.87 2.67 13.02
N ARG A 36 -10.19 2.86 12.94
CA ARG A 36 -11.13 2.15 13.81
C ARG A 36 -11.05 0.64 13.63
N ALA A 37 -10.93 0.15 12.39
CA ALA A 37 -10.77 -1.29 12.13
C ALA A 37 -9.46 -1.83 12.69
N ALA A 38 -8.36 -1.09 12.53
CA ALA A 38 -7.06 -1.45 13.07
C ALA A 38 -7.09 -1.58 14.59
N GLU A 39 -7.74 -0.64 15.29
CA GLU A 39 -7.90 -0.66 16.74
C GLU A 39 -8.80 -1.80 17.22
N ASP A 40 -9.98 -1.99 16.59
CA ASP A 40 -10.90 -3.07 16.92
C ASP A 40 -10.22 -4.46 16.78
N CYS A 41 -9.37 -4.62 15.74
CA CYS A 41 -8.63 -5.85 15.49
C CYS A 41 -7.26 -5.93 16.19
N ARG A 42 -6.83 -4.88 16.91
CA ARG A 42 -5.48 -4.78 17.50
C ARG A 42 -4.39 -5.16 16.48
N ALA A 43 -4.43 -4.53 15.31
CA ALA A 43 -3.59 -4.87 14.17
C ALA A 43 -2.76 -3.68 13.66
N PRO A 44 -1.53 -3.90 13.19
CA PRO A 44 -0.77 -2.88 12.49
C PRO A 44 -1.38 -2.62 11.10
N VAL A 45 -1.36 -1.35 10.68
CA VAL A 45 -1.85 -0.95 9.35
C VAL A 45 -0.94 0.10 8.70
N ILE A 46 -1.00 0.17 7.38
CA ILE A 46 -0.42 1.26 6.61
C ILE A 46 -1.57 2.09 6.03
N LEU A 47 -1.57 3.39 6.30
CA LEU A 47 -2.53 4.34 5.74
C LEU A 47 -1.86 5.04 4.56
N GLN A 48 -2.44 4.92 3.37
CA GLN A 48 -1.80 5.42 2.16
C GLN A 48 -2.68 6.37 1.34
N VAL A 49 -2.05 7.25 0.56
CA VAL A 49 -2.71 8.07 -0.46
C VAL A 49 -1.85 8.06 -1.71
N ALA A 50 -2.47 7.90 -2.88
CA ALA A 50 -1.74 7.86 -4.13
C ALA A 50 -1.64 9.23 -4.81
N GLU A 51 -0.53 9.51 -5.50
CA GLU A 51 -0.29 10.80 -6.17
C GLU A 51 -1.42 11.16 -7.15
N ILE A 52 -1.96 10.18 -7.87
CA ILE A 52 -3.04 10.38 -8.83
C ILE A 52 -4.36 10.84 -8.17
N ARG A 53 -4.50 10.67 -6.86
CA ARG A 53 -5.69 11.09 -6.09
C ARG A 53 -5.56 12.48 -5.51
N LEU A 54 -4.37 13.09 -5.54
CA LEU A 54 -4.14 14.43 -4.99
C LEU A 54 -4.99 15.55 -5.58
N PRO A 55 -5.51 15.49 -6.83
CA PRO A 55 -6.52 16.44 -7.29
C PRO A 55 -7.82 16.45 -6.46
N TYR A 56 -8.15 15.34 -5.80
CA TYR A 56 -9.32 15.20 -4.93
C TYR A 56 -8.96 15.23 -3.44
N SER A 57 -7.73 14.80 -3.11
CA SER A 57 -7.21 14.67 -1.76
C SER A 57 -5.85 15.39 -1.66
N PRO A 58 -5.79 16.72 -1.73
CA PRO A 58 -4.52 17.45 -1.81
C PRO A 58 -3.58 17.10 -0.66
N LEU A 59 -2.31 16.84 -0.98
CA LEU A 59 -1.31 16.35 -0.03
C LEU A 59 -1.17 17.25 1.23
N PRO A 60 -1.19 18.60 1.12
CA PRO A 60 -1.17 19.49 2.29
C PRO A 60 -2.38 19.37 3.22
N LEU A 61 -3.49 18.77 2.77
CA LEU A 61 -4.70 18.57 3.56
C LEU A 61 -4.78 17.14 4.08
N ILE A 62 -4.70 16.15 3.17
CA ILE A 62 -4.86 14.74 3.53
C ILE A 62 -3.67 14.24 4.35
N GLY A 63 -2.45 14.70 4.06
CA GLY A 63 -1.24 14.28 4.75
C GLY A 63 -1.28 14.57 6.26
N PRO A 64 -1.49 15.83 6.68
CA PRO A 64 -1.65 16.15 8.10
C PRO A 64 -2.79 15.40 8.78
N MET A 65 -3.91 15.16 8.09
CA MET A 65 -5.02 14.36 8.64
C MET A 65 -4.62 12.89 8.89
N MET A 66 -3.95 12.25 7.93
CA MET A 66 -3.45 10.87 8.06
C MET A 66 -2.46 10.76 9.22
N LEU A 67 -1.52 11.69 9.29
CA LEU A 67 -0.48 11.73 10.32
C LEU A 67 -1.06 12.02 11.72
N ALA A 68 -2.07 12.89 11.82
CA ALA A 68 -2.76 13.15 13.09
C ALA A 68 -3.50 11.89 13.58
N ALA A 69 -4.21 11.21 12.69
CA ALA A 69 -4.93 9.98 13.03
C ALA A 69 -3.97 8.86 13.45
N ALA A 70 -2.87 8.67 12.72
CA ALA A 70 -1.84 7.69 13.05
C ALA A 70 -1.17 7.93 14.42
N ARG A 71 -0.94 9.19 14.80
CA ARG A 71 -0.37 9.53 16.13
C ARG A 71 -1.34 9.28 17.28
N GLN A 72 -2.64 9.41 17.04
CA GLN A 72 -3.69 9.23 18.06
C GLN A 72 -4.17 7.78 18.19
N ALA A 73 -3.86 6.92 17.22
CA ALA A 73 -4.23 5.51 17.24
C ALA A 73 -3.65 4.78 18.45
N SER A 74 -4.31 3.72 18.89
CA SER A 74 -3.84 2.81 19.94
C SER A 74 -3.00 1.64 19.41
N VAL A 75 -2.81 1.55 18.10
CA VAL A 75 -2.06 0.49 17.39
C VAL A 75 -0.98 1.09 16.48
N PRO A 76 0.04 0.32 16.06
CA PRO A 76 1.06 0.79 15.13
C PRO A 76 0.48 1.16 13.75
N VAL A 77 0.75 2.39 13.31
CA VAL A 77 0.32 2.91 12.00
C VAL A 77 1.49 3.57 11.29
N ALA A 78 1.74 3.17 10.04
CA ALA A 78 2.61 3.91 9.13
C ALA A 78 1.77 4.74 8.15
N VAL A 79 2.27 5.92 7.77
CA VAL A 79 1.68 6.77 6.72
C VAL A 79 2.57 6.71 5.48
N HIS A 80 1.95 6.44 4.33
CA HIS A 80 2.63 6.11 3.07
C HIS A 80 2.11 6.94 1.89
N LEU A 81 3.03 7.46 1.07
CA LEU A 81 2.71 8.01 -0.25
C LEU A 81 2.79 6.86 -1.26
N ASP A 82 1.69 6.57 -1.94
CA ASP A 82 1.57 5.49 -2.93
C ASP A 82 1.80 6.04 -4.35
N HIS A 83 2.44 5.25 -5.21
CA HIS A 83 2.73 5.60 -6.61
C HIS A 83 3.30 7.02 -6.84
N GLY A 84 4.32 7.43 -6.07
CA GLY A 84 4.99 8.72 -6.27
C GLY A 84 5.71 8.77 -7.62
N LYS A 85 5.25 9.65 -8.52
CA LYS A 85 5.78 9.82 -9.89
C LYS A 85 6.78 10.97 -9.98
N THR A 86 6.69 11.96 -9.09
CA THR A 86 7.54 13.16 -9.13
C THR A 86 8.40 13.31 -7.87
N MET A 87 9.63 13.80 -8.04
CA MET A 87 10.54 14.06 -6.91
C MET A 87 10.01 15.19 -6.02
N GLU A 88 9.21 16.09 -6.59
CA GLU A 88 8.48 17.14 -5.89
C GLU A 88 7.47 16.55 -4.90
N CYS A 89 6.60 15.66 -5.36
CA CYS A 89 5.60 14.99 -4.52
C CYS A 89 6.25 14.13 -3.43
N LEU A 90 7.28 13.35 -3.79
CA LEU A 90 8.06 12.54 -2.84
C LEU A 90 8.66 13.42 -1.73
N ARG A 91 9.26 14.56 -2.10
CA ARG A 91 9.85 15.51 -1.14
C ARG A 91 8.80 16.12 -0.23
N GLU A 92 7.68 16.57 -0.78
CA GLU A 92 6.60 17.17 -0.01
C GLU A 92 6.02 16.17 1.03
N ALA A 93 5.79 14.91 0.63
CA ALA A 93 5.33 13.88 1.57
C ALA A 93 6.32 13.65 2.72
N LEU A 94 7.62 13.59 2.41
CA LEU A 94 8.67 13.43 3.42
C LEU A 94 8.76 14.65 4.35
N GLU A 95 8.65 15.88 3.82
CA GLU A 95 8.65 17.12 4.59
C GLU A 95 7.42 17.25 5.52
N LEU A 96 6.26 16.75 5.09
CA LEU A 96 5.06 16.66 5.94
C LEU A 96 5.24 15.65 7.09
N GLY A 97 6.21 14.73 6.99
CA GLY A 97 6.50 13.73 8.00
C GLY A 97 5.90 12.36 7.71
N PHE A 98 5.64 12.02 6.45
CA PHE A 98 5.30 10.66 6.06
C PHE A 98 6.42 9.71 6.47
N THR A 99 6.03 8.57 7.04
CA THR A 99 6.96 7.55 7.54
C THR A 99 7.39 6.57 6.45
N SER A 100 6.80 6.66 5.26
CA SER A 100 7.09 5.84 4.09
C SER A 100 6.69 6.56 2.81
N VAL A 101 7.42 6.33 1.72
CA VAL A 101 7.06 6.79 0.37
C VAL A 101 7.36 5.70 -0.65
N MET A 102 6.57 5.63 -1.72
CA MET A 102 6.83 4.81 -2.89
C MET A 102 7.27 5.68 -4.06
N CYS A 103 8.41 5.38 -4.69
CA CYS A 103 8.74 5.90 -6.01
C CYS A 103 8.36 4.88 -7.09
N ASP A 104 7.48 5.29 -8.00
CA ASP A 104 6.97 4.41 -9.05
C ASP A 104 7.53 4.79 -10.43
N GLY A 105 8.72 4.24 -10.71
CA GLY A 105 9.37 4.28 -12.02
C GLY A 105 9.10 3.05 -12.89
N SER A 106 8.06 2.24 -12.61
CA SER A 106 7.74 1.01 -13.36
C SER A 106 7.53 1.23 -14.86
N ASP A 107 7.16 2.45 -15.25
CA ASP A 107 6.99 2.84 -16.64
C ASP A 107 8.31 3.12 -17.38
N LEU A 108 9.42 3.24 -16.65
CA LEU A 108 10.74 3.58 -17.15
C LEU A 108 11.59 2.34 -17.47
N PRO A 109 12.60 2.45 -18.35
CA PRO A 109 13.64 1.44 -18.44
C PRO A 109 14.29 1.20 -17.07
N ILE A 110 14.61 -0.06 -16.76
CA ILE A 110 15.09 -0.47 -15.43
C ILE A 110 16.25 0.40 -14.91
N ASP A 111 17.20 0.81 -15.76
CA ASP A 111 18.32 1.68 -15.36
C ASP A 111 17.86 3.02 -14.77
N ARG A 112 16.80 3.59 -15.34
CA ARG A 112 16.20 4.85 -14.90
C ARG A 112 15.35 4.64 -13.65
N ASN A 113 14.63 3.52 -13.56
CA ASN A 113 13.87 3.16 -12.38
C ASN A 113 14.81 2.95 -11.16
N VAL A 114 15.91 2.20 -11.33
CA VAL A 114 16.96 2.02 -10.31
C VAL A 114 17.59 3.35 -9.90
N ALA A 115 17.82 4.27 -10.84
CA ALA A 115 18.36 5.60 -10.54
C ALA A 115 17.38 6.43 -9.68
N LEU A 116 16.08 6.42 -10.03
CA LEU A 116 15.01 7.06 -9.27
C LEU A 116 14.90 6.50 -7.84
N ALA A 117 14.95 5.17 -7.70
CA ALA A 117 14.92 4.51 -6.39
C ALA A 117 16.11 4.92 -5.52
N ARG A 118 17.34 4.92 -6.07
CA ARG A 118 18.54 5.39 -5.33
C ARG A 118 18.44 6.85 -4.91
N GLU A 119 17.86 7.70 -5.75
CA GLU A 119 17.64 9.11 -5.40
C GLU A 119 16.60 9.26 -4.29
N THR A 120 15.52 8.50 -4.36
CA THR A 120 14.46 8.48 -3.35
C THR A 120 14.99 7.97 -2.01
N VAL A 121 15.79 6.90 -1.99
CA VAL A 121 16.49 6.41 -0.79
C VAL A 121 17.39 7.49 -0.18
N ARG A 122 18.18 8.20 -0.99
CA ARG A 122 18.99 9.33 -0.50
C ARG A 122 18.13 10.44 0.11
N LEU A 123 17.00 10.77 -0.52
CA LEU A 123 16.09 11.79 -0.03
C LEU A 123 15.44 11.38 1.31
N ALA A 124 14.89 10.16 1.38
CA ALA A 124 14.23 9.60 2.56
C ALA A 124 15.18 9.40 3.74
N SER A 125 16.49 9.22 3.49
CA SER A 125 17.49 9.11 4.57
C SER A 125 17.51 10.31 5.53
N ARG A 126 17.07 11.49 5.07
CA ARG A 126 17.00 12.72 5.89
C ARG A 126 15.91 12.69 6.95
N THR A 127 14.84 11.94 6.71
CA THR A 127 13.70 11.79 7.63
C THR A 127 13.64 10.39 8.27
N GLY A 128 14.43 9.45 7.75
CA GLY A 128 14.43 8.05 8.16
C GLY A 128 13.26 7.23 7.60
N ALA A 129 12.41 7.83 6.76
CA ALA A 129 11.26 7.17 6.16
C ALA A 129 11.65 5.94 5.33
N ALA A 130 10.76 4.96 5.27
CA ALA A 130 10.96 3.80 4.40
C ALA A 130 10.73 4.16 2.92
N VAL A 131 11.40 3.44 2.03
CA VAL A 131 11.20 3.58 0.58
C VAL A 131 10.68 2.27 -0.02
N GLU A 132 9.58 2.39 -0.76
CA GLU A 132 9.07 1.35 -1.66
C GLU A 132 9.38 1.70 -3.12
N ALA A 133 9.65 0.69 -3.95
CA ALA A 133 9.73 0.84 -5.39
C ALA A 133 9.06 -0.34 -6.11
N GLU A 134 8.78 -0.21 -7.40
CA GLU A 134 8.11 -1.23 -8.22
C GLU A 134 9.01 -1.77 -9.33
N VAL A 135 8.96 -3.08 -9.54
CA VAL A 135 9.50 -3.78 -10.72
C VAL A 135 8.38 -4.62 -11.36
N GLY A 136 8.37 -4.64 -12.69
CA GLY A 136 7.19 -5.09 -13.44
C GLY A 136 6.17 -3.95 -13.54
N ARG A 137 4.97 -4.26 -14.03
CA ARG A 137 3.87 -3.32 -14.16
C ARG A 137 2.54 -4.04 -13.98
N VAL A 138 1.70 -3.51 -13.12
CA VAL A 138 0.32 -3.98 -12.95
C VAL A 138 -0.51 -3.75 -14.22
N GLY A 139 -1.44 -4.67 -14.52
CA GLY A 139 -2.19 -4.66 -15.78
C GLY A 139 -3.18 -3.50 -15.98
N ARG A 140 -3.42 -2.70 -14.94
CA ARG A 140 -4.33 -1.54 -15.01
C ARG A 140 -3.81 -0.42 -14.12
N GLY A 141 -3.78 0.80 -14.65
CA GLY A 141 -3.41 2.01 -13.91
C GLY A 141 -4.42 2.34 -12.82
N GLU A 142 -4.00 3.12 -11.83
CA GLU A 142 -4.91 3.57 -10.76
C GLU A 142 -6.05 4.48 -11.26
N ASP A 143 -5.89 5.14 -12.41
CA ASP A 143 -6.93 5.89 -13.11
C ASP A 143 -7.94 4.99 -13.85
N GLY A 144 -7.69 3.68 -13.90
CA GLY A 144 -8.49 2.73 -14.66
C GLY A 144 -8.06 2.55 -16.11
N SER A 145 -6.95 3.15 -16.53
CA SER A 145 -6.37 2.93 -17.86
C SER A 145 -5.86 1.48 -18.02
N GLU A 146 -6.13 0.87 -19.17
CA GLU A 146 -5.58 -0.45 -19.50
C GLU A 146 -4.08 -0.31 -19.78
N LEU A 147 -3.25 -1.03 -19.02
CA LEU A 147 -1.81 -1.03 -19.17
C LEU A 147 -1.35 -2.38 -19.69
N LYS A 148 -0.25 -2.38 -20.46
CA LYS A 148 0.38 -3.65 -20.82
C LYS A 148 1.05 -4.21 -19.56
N GLU A 149 0.44 -5.25 -19.01
CA GLU A 149 1.00 -6.01 -17.90
C GLU A 149 2.44 -6.42 -18.21
N GLN A 150 3.32 -6.21 -17.22
CA GLN A 150 4.70 -6.63 -17.29
C GLN A 150 5.04 -7.45 -16.05
N ILE A 151 5.29 -8.74 -16.25
CA ILE A 151 5.79 -9.60 -15.19
C ILE A 151 7.20 -9.15 -14.81
N ALA A 152 7.44 -8.99 -13.51
CA ALA A 152 8.75 -8.66 -12.97
C ALA A 152 9.75 -9.76 -13.30
N SER A 153 10.96 -9.36 -13.72
CA SER A 153 12.07 -10.29 -13.91
C SER A 153 12.86 -10.44 -12.60
N PHE A 154 13.44 -11.63 -12.39
CA PHE A 154 14.30 -11.90 -11.24
C PHE A 154 15.51 -10.96 -11.18
N GLU A 155 16.15 -10.71 -12.33
CA GLU A 155 17.31 -9.83 -12.44
C GLU A 155 16.98 -8.39 -12.05
N ASP A 156 15.86 -7.86 -12.57
CA ASP A 156 15.44 -6.49 -12.25
C ASP A 156 15.07 -6.34 -10.76
N CYS A 157 14.48 -7.37 -10.15
CA CYS A 157 14.17 -7.38 -8.71
C CYS A 157 15.45 -7.30 -7.86
N LEU A 158 16.51 -8.04 -8.22
CA LEU A 158 17.80 -7.97 -7.53
C LEU A 158 18.44 -6.58 -7.68
N ARG A 159 18.44 -6.04 -8.90
CA ARG A 159 18.99 -4.71 -9.18
C ARG A 159 18.27 -3.62 -8.39
N MET A 160 16.95 -3.78 -8.20
CA MET A 160 16.16 -2.87 -7.38
C MET A 160 16.46 -3.05 -5.89
N ASP A 161 16.63 -4.27 -5.39
CA ASP A 161 17.03 -4.54 -3.99
C ASP A 161 18.39 -3.92 -3.63
N GLU A 162 19.33 -3.90 -4.57
CA GLU A 162 20.65 -3.28 -4.40
C GLU A 162 20.59 -1.75 -4.21
N THR A 163 19.46 -1.11 -4.49
CA THR A 163 19.30 0.34 -4.27
C THR A 163 19.17 0.72 -2.80
N GLY A 164 18.85 -0.25 -1.93
CA GLY A 164 18.61 -0.02 -0.51
C GLY A 164 17.18 0.39 -0.16
N ILE A 165 16.21 0.13 -1.05
CA ILE A 165 14.78 0.20 -0.71
C ILE A 165 14.43 -0.77 0.43
N ASP A 166 13.34 -0.48 1.12
CA ASP A 166 12.82 -1.27 2.23
C ASP A 166 11.73 -2.26 1.79
N ALA A 167 11.02 -1.93 0.72
CA ALA A 167 9.92 -2.73 0.20
C ALA A 167 9.91 -2.73 -1.34
N LEU A 168 9.62 -3.88 -1.94
CA LEU A 168 9.61 -4.08 -3.39
C LEU A 168 8.23 -4.55 -3.84
N ALA A 169 7.52 -3.72 -4.59
CA ALA A 169 6.33 -4.11 -5.33
C ALA A 169 6.73 -4.91 -6.58
N VAL A 170 6.07 -6.05 -6.76
CA VAL A 170 6.41 -7.02 -7.83
C VAL A 170 5.18 -7.26 -8.69
N GLY A 171 5.27 -6.89 -9.97
CA GLY A 171 4.25 -7.22 -10.97
C GLY A 171 4.23 -8.72 -11.25
N ILE A 172 3.18 -9.42 -10.83
CA ILE A 172 3.01 -10.87 -11.02
C ILE A 172 1.74 -11.22 -11.79
N GLY A 173 1.18 -10.26 -12.53
CA GLY A 173 -0.11 -10.38 -13.23
C GLY A 173 -1.31 -9.99 -12.40
N ASN A 174 -1.06 -9.19 -11.37
CA ASN A 174 -2.04 -8.40 -10.66
C ASN A 174 -2.34 -7.08 -11.40
N ALA A 175 -3.51 -6.50 -11.14
CA ALA A 175 -4.01 -5.28 -11.75
C ALA A 175 -4.78 -4.43 -10.73
N HIS A 176 -4.83 -3.11 -10.91
CA HIS A 176 -5.71 -2.25 -10.13
C HIS A 176 -7.17 -2.36 -10.56
N GLY A 177 -8.09 -2.07 -9.62
CA GLY A 177 -9.52 -2.09 -9.90
C GLY A 177 -10.15 -3.47 -9.78
N LEU A 178 -11.35 -3.60 -10.36
CA LEU A 178 -12.05 -4.88 -10.47
C LEU A 178 -11.50 -5.66 -11.66
N TYR A 179 -11.09 -6.91 -11.40
CA TYR A 179 -10.70 -7.84 -12.44
C TYR A 179 -11.90 -8.20 -13.32
N THR A 180 -11.74 -8.14 -14.64
CA THR A 180 -12.75 -8.57 -15.63
C THR A 180 -12.75 -10.08 -15.86
N ALA A 181 -11.66 -10.76 -15.47
CA ALA A 181 -11.47 -12.20 -15.47
C ALA A 181 -10.52 -12.61 -14.33
N GLU A 182 -10.55 -13.87 -13.89
CA GLU A 182 -9.66 -14.35 -12.83
C GLU A 182 -8.17 -14.14 -13.22
N PRO A 183 -7.38 -13.42 -12.39
CA PRO A 183 -5.98 -13.13 -12.74
C PRO A 183 -5.10 -14.37 -12.66
N ARG A 184 -4.24 -14.54 -13.67
CA ARG A 184 -3.20 -15.57 -13.68
C ARG A 184 -1.94 -15.07 -12.98
N LEU A 185 -1.95 -15.16 -11.65
CA LEU A 185 -0.79 -14.77 -10.85
C LEU A 185 0.41 -15.71 -11.07
N ARG A 186 1.58 -15.11 -11.37
CA ARG A 186 2.87 -15.78 -11.55
C ARG A 186 3.56 -16.04 -10.22
N TYR A 187 3.06 -17.03 -9.49
CA TYR A 187 3.63 -17.45 -8.21
C TYR A 187 5.07 -17.93 -8.31
N ASP A 188 5.47 -18.47 -9.46
CA ASP A 188 6.83 -18.91 -9.76
C ASP A 188 7.84 -17.75 -9.67
N VAL A 189 7.44 -16.53 -10.03
CA VAL A 189 8.28 -15.32 -9.84
C VAL A 189 8.52 -15.07 -8.35
N LEU A 190 7.49 -15.23 -7.52
CA LEU A 190 7.63 -15.08 -6.06
C LEU A 190 8.53 -16.15 -5.47
N GLU A 191 8.38 -17.40 -5.92
CA GLU A 191 9.24 -18.51 -5.52
C GLU A 191 10.70 -18.27 -5.90
N GLU A 192 10.96 -17.65 -7.06
CA GLU A 192 12.30 -17.35 -7.54
C GLU A 192 13.00 -16.22 -6.75
N ILE A 193 12.28 -15.14 -6.40
CA ILE A 193 12.85 -14.00 -5.66
C ILE A 193 12.89 -14.22 -4.14
N ARG A 194 12.07 -15.14 -3.61
CA ARG A 194 11.97 -15.40 -2.17
C ARG A 194 13.31 -15.79 -1.57
N GLY A 195 13.71 -15.08 -0.51
CA GLY A 195 14.98 -15.32 0.19
C GLY A 195 16.22 -14.84 -0.56
N ARG A 196 16.05 -14.24 -1.74
CA ARG A 196 17.14 -13.63 -2.54
C ARG A 196 17.06 -12.11 -2.57
N VAL A 197 15.85 -11.55 -2.46
CA VAL A 197 15.59 -10.13 -2.22
C VAL A 197 15.48 -9.88 -0.72
N ARG A 198 16.09 -8.78 -0.23
CA ARG A 198 16.09 -8.39 1.19
C ARG A 198 14.90 -7.49 1.52
N ALA A 199 14.48 -6.65 0.57
CA ALA A 199 13.30 -5.83 0.68
C ALA A 199 12.04 -6.68 0.90
N ALA A 200 11.12 -6.17 1.71
CA ALA A 200 9.84 -6.83 1.95
C ALA A 200 8.99 -6.80 0.67
N LEU A 201 8.43 -7.94 0.27
CA LEU A 201 7.65 -8.02 -0.97
C LEU A 201 6.26 -7.39 -0.78
N VAL A 202 5.83 -6.63 -1.78
CA VAL A 202 4.56 -5.90 -1.80
C VAL A 202 3.69 -6.37 -2.95
N MET A 203 2.41 -6.56 -2.66
CA MET A 203 1.38 -6.84 -3.65
C MET A 203 0.47 -5.62 -3.86
N HIS A 204 0.45 -5.13 -5.10
CA HIS A 204 -0.49 -4.12 -5.56
C HIS A 204 -1.76 -4.76 -6.10
N GLY A 205 -2.85 -4.01 -6.27
CA GLY A 205 -4.04 -4.53 -6.95
C GLY A 205 -4.71 -5.74 -6.29
N GLY A 206 -4.87 -5.75 -4.97
CA GLY A 206 -5.47 -6.89 -4.26
C GLY A 206 -6.97 -7.08 -4.51
N THR A 207 -7.72 -6.00 -4.82
CA THR A 207 -9.19 -6.06 -4.94
C THR A 207 -9.65 -7.03 -6.03
N GLY A 208 -10.49 -8.00 -5.66
CA GLY A 208 -11.02 -9.02 -6.58
C GLY A 208 -10.25 -10.34 -6.59
N LEU A 209 -9.14 -10.44 -5.85
CA LEU A 209 -8.51 -11.73 -5.55
C LEU A 209 -9.34 -12.54 -4.56
N THR A 210 -9.31 -13.85 -4.73
CA THR A 210 -9.89 -14.79 -3.78
C THR A 210 -9.07 -14.83 -2.48
N ASP A 211 -9.73 -15.19 -1.38
CA ASP A 211 -9.07 -15.39 -0.09
C ASP A 211 -7.90 -16.39 -0.18
N GLU A 212 -7.99 -17.43 -1.02
CA GLU A 212 -6.91 -18.40 -1.19
C GLU A 212 -5.72 -17.84 -1.99
N GLN A 213 -5.96 -17.00 -2.99
CA GLN A 213 -4.88 -16.28 -3.69
C GLN A 213 -4.12 -15.38 -2.71
N PHE A 214 -4.82 -14.65 -1.84
CA PHE A 214 -4.19 -13.85 -0.78
C PHE A 214 -3.36 -14.71 0.18
N ARG A 215 -3.93 -15.80 0.72
CA ARG A 215 -3.18 -16.70 1.61
C ARG A 215 -1.95 -17.28 0.90
N ARG A 216 -2.05 -17.60 -0.39
CA ARG A 216 -0.94 -18.13 -1.18
C ARG A 216 0.19 -17.12 -1.34
N VAL A 217 -0.09 -15.88 -1.73
CA VAL A 217 0.98 -14.87 -1.89
C VAL A 217 1.64 -14.52 -0.55
N ILE A 218 0.89 -14.53 0.56
CA ILE A 218 1.45 -14.32 1.91
C ILE A 218 2.38 -15.47 2.29
N ARG A 219 1.99 -16.72 2.04
CA ARG A 219 2.85 -17.89 2.24
C ARG A 219 4.12 -17.84 1.39
N LEU A 220 4.07 -17.16 0.25
CA LEU A 220 5.20 -16.98 -0.68
C LEU A 220 6.07 -15.76 -0.36
N GLY A 221 5.72 -14.95 0.66
CA GLY A 221 6.58 -13.89 1.17
C GLY A 221 6.04 -12.47 1.03
N MET A 222 4.81 -12.27 0.54
CA MET A 222 4.20 -10.94 0.56
C MET A 222 3.98 -10.46 1.99
N ARG A 223 4.42 -9.23 2.29
CA ARG A 223 4.33 -8.59 3.62
C ARG A 223 3.55 -7.29 3.64
N LYS A 224 3.34 -6.66 2.48
CA LYS A 224 2.41 -5.53 2.31
C LYS A 224 1.44 -5.84 1.19
N ILE A 225 0.16 -5.54 1.41
CA ILE A 225 -0.89 -5.75 0.40
C ILE A 225 -1.74 -4.49 0.30
N ASN A 226 -1.80 -3.89 -0.90
CA ASN A 226 -2.55 -2.67 -1.16
C ASN A 226 -4.02 -2.99 -1.46
N ILE A 227 -4.94 -2.29 -0.76
CA ILE A 227 -6.39 -2.36 -0.96
C ILE A 227 -6.93 -0.94 -1.09
N ALA A 228 -7.50 -0.63 -2.26
CA ALA A 228 -8.07 0.69 -2.58
C ALA A 228 -9.51 0.57 -3.08
N THR A 229 -9.72 -0.17 -4.17
CA THR A 229 -11.01 -0.23 -4.87
C THR A 229 -12.14 -0.72 -3.97
N ASP A 230 -11.91 -1.76 -3.17
CA ASP A 230 -12.91 -2.27 -2.22
C ASP A 230 -13.30 -1.24 -1.15
N ILE A 231 -12.36 -0.41 -0.69
CA ILE A 231 -12.64 0.66 0.28
C ILE A 231 -13.55 1.70 -0.36
N PHE A 232 -13.18 2.17 -1.56
CA PHE A 232 -13.93 3.22 -2.24
C PHE A 232 -15.33 2.77 -2.65
N MET A 233 -15.49 1.53 -3.13
CA MET A 233 -16.80 0.95 -3.43
C MET A 233 -17.66 0.79 -2.17
N ALA A 234 -17.08 0.30 -1.07
CA ALA A 234 -17.80 0.15 0.19
C ALA A 234 -18.28 1.50 0.73
N GLN A 235 -17.42 2.52 0.70
CA GLN A 235 -17.77 3.88 1.10
C GLN A 235 -18.88 4.46 0.21
N ALA A 236 -18.69 4.45 -1.11
CA ALA A 236 -19.65 5.01 -2.05
C ALA A 236 -21.03 4.33 -1.95
N GLY A 237 -21.06 3.00 -1.80
CA GLY A 237 -22.29 2.22 -1.67
C GLY A 237 -23.01 2.35 -0.33
N ALA A 238 -22.35 2.91 0.70
CA ALA A 238 -22.92 3.12 2.02
C ALA A 238 -23.65 4.45 2.17
N CYS A 239 -23.27 5.48 1.40
CA CYS A 239 -23.95 6.77 1.39
C CYS A 239 -25.34 6.63 0.75
N ARG A 240 -26.41 6.82 1.55
CA ARG A 240 -27.79 6.76 1.10
C ARG A 240 -28.59 7.92 1.71
N GLY A 241 -29.30 8.65 0.86
CA GLY A 241 -30.15 9.76 1.29
C GLY A 241 -29.42 11.09 1.42
N THR A 242 -30.12 12.09 1.97
CA THR A 242 -29.71 13.50 1.95
C THR A 242 -29.07 13.99 3.26
N ASP A 243 -29.13 13.20 4.34
CA ASP A 243 -28.49 13.55 5.62
C ASP A 243 -26.99 13.29 5.56
N ILE A 244 -26.21 14.37 5.59
CA ILE A 244 -24.75 14.30 5.45
C ILE A 244 -24.08 13.58 6.62
N PHE A 245 -24.57 13.74 7.85
CA PHE A 245 -23.94 13.13 9.03
C PHE A 245 -24.25 11.64 9.11
N GLN A 246 -25.44 11.21 8.69
CA GLN A 246 -25.76 9.80 8.53
C GLN A 246 -24.89 9.16 7.45
N ASN A 247 -24.67 9.84 6.31
CA ASN A 247 -23.78 9.36 5.26
C ASN A 247 -22.31 9.24 5.70
N ILE A 248 -21.83 10.20 6.49
CA ILE A 248 -20.49 10.15 7.10
C ILE A 248 -20.38 8.93 8.02
N ALA A 249 -21.35 8.71 8.90
CA ALA A 249 -21.34 7.57 9.82
C ALA A 249 -21.38 6.23 9.05
N ALA A 250 -22.24 6.13 8.04
CA ALA A 250 -22.35 4.95 7.18
C ALA A 250 -21.05 4.67 6.40
N SER A 251 -20.41 5.72 5.88
CA SER A 251 -19.11 5.63 5.19
C SER A 251 -18.04 5.04 6.09
N VAL A 252 -17.87 5.61 7.30
CA VAL A 252 -16.88 5.14 8.27
C VAL A 252 -17.11 3.67 8.63
N GLU A 253 -18.35 3.28 8.90
CA GLU A 253 -18.69 1.91 9.26
C GLU A 253 -18.46 0.91 8.10
N ALA A 254 -18.76 1.31 6.86
CA ALA A 254 -18.51 0.48 5.69
C ALA A 254 -17.02 0.25 5.46
N VAL A 255 -16.21 1.32 5.53
CA VAL A 255 -14.75 1.21 5.45
C VAL A 255 -14.21 0.34 6.58
N ARG A 256 -14.68 0.54 7.82
CA ARG A 256 -14.27 -0.24 8.99
C ARG A 256 -14.48 -1.75 8.78
N LYS A 257 -15.68 -2.14 8.34
CA LYS A 257 -16.00 -3.56 8.07
C LYS A 257 -15.12 -4.16 6.98
N THR A 258 -14.93 -3.43 5.88
CA THR A 258 -14.08 -3.87 4.76
C THR A 258 -12.63 -4.07 5.20
N VAL A 259 -12.06 -3.09 5.91
CA VAL A 259 -10.68 -3.16 6.41
C VAL A 259 -10.50 -4.29 7.43
N ALA A 260 -11.45 -4.47 8.35
CA ALA A 260 -11.39 -5.55 9.34
C ALA A 260 -11.41 -6.95 8.70
N ARG A 261 -12.15 -7.13 7.60
CA ARG A 261 -12.11 -8.38 6.80
C ARG A 261 -10.70 -8.65 6.29
N TYR A 262 -10.06 -7.64 5.69
CA TYR A 262 -8.72 -7.79 5.12
C TYR A 262 -7.64 -8.00 6.19
N ILE A 263 -7.71 -7.31 7.34
CA ILE A 263 -6.81 -7.54 8.48
C ILE A 263 -6.82 -9.02 8.90
N LYS A 264 -8.02 -9.60 9.05
CA LYS A 264 -8.18 -11.02 9.40
C LYS A 264 -7.63 -11.93 8.32
N LEU A 265 -7.95 -11.64 7.06
CA LEU A 265 -7.50 -12.42 5.91
C LEU A 265 -5.97 -12.42 5.77
N PHE A 266 -5.33 -11.29 6.06
CA PHE A 266 -3.87 -11.14 5.96
C PHE A 266 -3.12 -11.69 7.18
N GLY A 267 -3.84 -12.10 8.23
CA GLY A 267 -3.28 -12.69 9.45
C GLY A 267 -2.66 -11.67 10.40
N SER A 268 -2.96 -10.37 10.25
CA SER A 268 -2.40 -9.30 11.09
C SER A 268 -3.24 -8.98 12.33
N GLU A 269 -4.39 -9.64 12.53
CA GLU A 269 -5.22 -9.49 13.74
C GLU A 269 -4.42 -9.86 15.01
N GLY A 270 -4.45 -8.99 16.02
CA GLY A 270 -3.73 -9.16 17.28
C GLY A 270 -2.21 -9.03 17.19
N LYS A 271 -1.68 -8.42 16.11
CA LYS A 271 -0.24 -8.21 15.89
C LYS A 271 0.27 -6.80 16.21
N ALA A 272 -0.58 -5.96 16.80
CA ALA A 272 -0.22 -4.61 17.27
C ALA A 272 0.65 -4.62 18.52
#